data_AF-A0A669CDE9-F1
#
_entry.id   AF-A0A669CDE9-F1
#
_cell.length_a   1.000
_cell.length_b   1.000
_cell.length_c   1.000
_cell.angle_alpha   90.00
_cell.angle_beta   90.00
_cell.angle_gamma   90.00
#
_symmetry.space_group_name_H-M   'P 1'
#
loop_
_entity.id
_entity.type
_entity.pdbx_description
1 polymer ?
#
loop_
_entity_poly.entity_id
_entity_poly.type
_entity_poly.pdbx_seq_one_letter_code
_entity_poly.pdbx_strand_id
1 'polypeptide(L)'
;MGFGNPAREYWLGLERLFHLTLRKRYELLVDMEDFSGNKAFARYSSFSIDPESYGYRLHVSGFINGGAGDSLSAHNGQKFSTFDKDQDSSSGNCAKLYLGAFWYNNCHHANPNGVYRWGADGTIHGVGVEWSRWKGFDYSLKTISMKIRPVQ
;
A
#
# COMPACT_ATOMS: atom_id res chain seq x y z
N MET A 1 -6.49 7.28 -14.10
CA MET A 1 -7.14 6.01 -14.53
C MET A 1 -6.49 4.83 -13.82
N GLY A 2 -7.18 3.70 -13.69
CA GLY A 2 -6.62 2.44 -13.18
C GLY A 2 -6.06 1.55 -14.31
N PHE A 3 -5.45 0.43 -13.96
CA PHE A 3 -4.87 -0.53 -14.91
C PHE A 3 -5.00 -1.98 -14.43
N GLY A 4 -4.79 -2.94 -15.33
CA GLY A 4 -4.88 -4.38 -15.04
C GLY A 4 -6.27 -4.98 -15.29
N ASN A 5 -6.48 -6.20 -14.78
CA ASN A 5 -7.71 -6.98 -14.98
C ASN A 5 -8.37 -7.32 -13.63
N PRO A 6 -9.61 -6.90 -13.36
CA PRO A 6 -10.31 -7.21 -12.11
C PRO A 6 -10.46 -8.70 -11.76
N ALA A 7 -10.36 -9.60 -12.75
CA ALA A 7 -10.34 -11.04 -12.53
C ALA A 7 -8.94 -11.59 -12.14
N ARG A 8 -7.92 -10.74 -12.12
CA ARG A 8 -6.52 -11.03 -11.81
C ARG A 8 -5.93 -9.87 -10.99
N GLU A 9 -4.74 -9.41 -11.36
CA GLU A 9 -4.07 -8.25 -10.78
C GLU A 9 -4.59 -6.96 -11.42
N TYR A 10 -4.96 -5.99 -10.58
CA TYR A 10 -5.39 -4.69 -11.04
C TYR A 10 -5.18 -3.61 -9.98
N TRP A 11 -5.09 -2.38 -10.46
CA TRP A 11 -5.14 -1.17 -9.67
C TRP A 11 -6.37 -0.36 -10.06
N LEU A 12 -7.28 -0.11 -9.11
CA LEU A 12 -8.55 0.60 -9.38
C LEU A 12 -8.33 2.01 -9.95
N GLY A 13 -7.22 2.66 -9.59
CA GLY A 13 -6.91 4.04 -9.95
C GLY A 13 -7.32 5.03 -8.85
N LEU A 14 -6.44 6.00 -8.60
CA LEU A 14 -6.57 6.96 -7.50
C LEU A 14 -7.84 7.83 -7.63
N GLU A 15 -8.17 8.32 -8.81
CA GLU A 15 -9.38 9.16 -8.98
C GLU A 15 -10.68 8.43 -8.63
N ARG A 16 -10.77 7.14 -8.98
CA ARG A 16 -11.93 6.31 -8.58
C ARG A 16 -11.94 6.09 -7.08
N LEU A 17 -10.78 5.86 -6.47
CA LEU A 17 -10.63 5.66 -5.03
C LEU A 17 -11.02 6.93 -4.25
N PHE A 18 -10.61 8.10 -4.73
CA PHE A 18 -11.01 9.41 -4.21
C PHE A 18 -12.53 9.55 -4.25
N HIS A 19 -13.16 9.37 -5.42
CA HIS A 19 -14.61 9.51 -5.54
C HIS A 19 -15.42 8.53 -4.67
N LEU A 20 -14.90 7.31 -4.44
CA LEU A 20 -15.52 6.37 -3.51
C LEU A 20 -15.44 6.90 -2.07
N THR A 21 -14.24 7.26 -1.63
CA THR A 21 -13.96 7.68 -0.24
C THR A 21 -14.46 9.09 0.10
N LEU A 22 -14.81 9.90 -0.91
CA LEU A 22 -15.49 11.19 -0.74
C LEU A 22 -16.95 11.04 -0.29
N ARG A 23 -17.64 10.00 -0.74
CA ARG A 23 -19.11 9.87 -0.60
C ARG A 23 -19.53 9.32 0.76
N LYS A 24 -18.71 8.46 1.34
CA LYS A 24 -18.96 7.76 2.60
C LYS A 24 -17.64 7.55 3.31
N ARG A 25 -17.71 7.30 4.61
CA ARG A 25 -16.55 6.79 5.34
C ARG A 25 -16.34 5.33 4.97
N TYR A 26 -15.09 4.95 4.75
CA TYR A 26 -14.71 3.57 4.44
C TYR A 26 -13.71 3.06 5.47
N GLU A 27 -13.77 1.77 5.72
CA GLU A 27 -12.66 1.03 6.31
C GLU A 27 -11.82 0.38 5.21
N LEU A 28 -10.57 0.06 5.54
CA LEU A 28 -9.62 -0.66 4.70
C LEU A 28 -9.28 -2.01 5.35
N LEU A 29 -9.29 -3.06 4.53
CA LEU A 29 -8.72 -4.37 4.84
C LEU A 29 -7.59 -4.66 3.86
N VAL A 30 -6.40 -4.93 4.40
CA VAL A 30 -5.25 -5.43 3.64
C VAL A 30 -5.09 -6.91 3.97
N ASP A 31 -5.45 -7.79 3.05
CA ASP A 31 -5.30 -9.24 3.20
C ASP A 31 -4.04 -9.71 2.48
N MET A 32 -3.27 -10.59 3.14
CA MET A 32 -1.96 -11.02 2.68
C MET A 32 -1.75 -12.54 2.85
N GLU A 33 -0.97 -13.15 1.96
CA GLU A 33 -0.54 -14.55 2.01
C GLU A 33 0.94 -14.67 1.66
N ASP A 34 1.67 -15.53 2.37
CA ASP A 34 3.05 -15.89 2.05
C ASP A 34 3.14 -17.18 1.21
N PHE A 35 4.33 -17.54 0.74
CA PHE A 35 4.52 -18.74 -0.08
C PHE A 35 4.40 -20.06 0.71
N SER A 36 4.39 -20.00 2.04
CA SER A 36 4.14 -21.16 2.91
C SER A 36 2.66 -21.35 3.24
N GLY A 37 1.78 -20.49 2.71
CA GLY A 37 0.34 -20.53 2.95
C GLY A 37 -0.12 -19.86 4.24
N ASN A 38 0.77 -19.18 4.97
CA ASN A 38 0.37 -18.39 6.12
C ASN A 38 -0.38 -17.15 5.65
N LYS A 39 -1.43 -16.79 6.37
CA LYS A 39 -2.28 -15.62 6.07
C LYS A 39 -2.26 -14.66 7.23
N ALA A 40 -2.27 -13.37 6.90
CA ALA A 40 -2.38 -12.30 7.87
C ALA A 40 -3.15 -11.13 7.26
N PHE A 41 -3.70 -10.27 8.10
CA PHE A 41 -4.33 -9.04 7.63
C PHE A 41 -4.00 -7.84 8.51
N ALA A 42 -4.18 -6.65 7.95
CA ALA A 42 -4.19 -5.39 8.67
C ALA A 42 -5.49 -4.66 8.32
N ARG A 43 -6.23 -4.20 9.34
CA ARG A 43 -7.48 -3.46 9.14
C ARG A 43 -7.37 -2.06 9.72
N TYR A 44 -7.98 -1.09 9.06
CA TYR A 44 -8.03 0.30 9.48
C TYR A 44 -9.48 0.76 9.45
N SER A 45 -9.99 1.26 10.58
CA SER A 45 -11.41 1.64 10.70
C SER A 45 -11.78 2.91 9.92
N SER A 46 -10.79 3.68 9.46
CA SER A 46 -10.99 4.82 8.57
C SER A 46 -9.92 4.84 7.47
N PHE A 47 -10.38 5.02 6.23
CA PHE A 47 -9.55 5.15 5.04
C PHE A 47 -10.18 6.14 4.06
N SER A 48 -9.40 7.12 3.62
CA SER A 48 -9.73 8.02 2.52
C SER A 48 -8.48 8.56 1.86
N ILE A 49 -8.65 9.16 0.68
CA ILE A 49 -7.59 9.93 0.03
C ILE A 49 -8.11 11.29 -0.41
N ASP A 50 -7.21 12.27 -0.46
CA ASP A 50 -7.51 13.61 -1.00
C ASP A 50 -7.60 13.59 -2.55
N PRO A 51 -8.11 14.66 -3.20
CA PRO A 51 -8.07 14.77 -4.65
C PRO A 51 -6.65 14.97 -5.20
N GLU A 52 -6.52 14.93 -6.53
CA GLU A 52 -5.24 15.11 -7.22
C GLU A 52 -4.51 16.41 -6.87
N SER A 53 -5.24 17.52 -6.67
CA SER A 53 -4.68 18.83 -6.33
C SER A 53 -3.91 18.84 -5.00
N TYR A 54 -4.16 17.84 -4.13
CA TYR A 54 -3.45 17.62 -2.88
C TYR A 54 -2.51 16.41 -2.95
N GLY A 55 -2.29 15.85 -4.14
CA GLY A 55 -1.37 14.75 -4.40
C GLY A 55 -1.93 13.39 -3.97
N TYR A 56 -3.25 13.22 -3.95
CA TYR A 56 -3.92 12.00 -3.49
C TYR A 56 -3.48 11.56 -2.09
N ARG A 57 -3.29 12.53 -1.18
CA ARG A 57 -2.79 12.29 0.17
C ARG A 57 -3.60 11.21 0.90
N LEU A 58 -2.90 10.28 1.54
CA LEU A 58 -3.50 9.21 2.33
C LEU A 58 -4.00 9.70 3.69
N HIS A 59 -5.22 9.31 4.05
CA HIS A 59 -5.74 9.39 5.41
C HIS A 59 -6.13 8.00 5.88
N VAL A 60 -5.44 7.50 6.90
CA VAL A 60 -5.68 6.18 7.46
C VAL A 60 -5.55 6.22 8.98
N SER A 61 -6.49 5.59 9.68
CA SER A 61 -6.48 5.55 11.15
C SER A 61 -7.28 4.36 11.71
N GLY A 62 -7.15 4.15 13.02
CA GLY A 62 -7.85 3.09 13.74
C GLY A 62 -7.37 1.70 13.33
N PHE A 63 -6.06 1.49 13.36
CA PHE A 63 -5.44 0.20 13.10
C PHE A 63 -5.96 -0.89 14.04
N ILE A 64 -6.26 -2.05 13.47
CA ILE A 64 -6.66 -3.28 14.15
C ILE A 64 -5.73 -4.38 13.65
N ASN A 65 -4.99 -4.99 14.56
CA ASN A 65 -4.01 -6.02 14.24
C ASN A 65 -4.69 -7.34 13.89
N GLY A 66 -4.45 -7.84 12.67
CA GLY A 66 -4.88 -9.15 12.18
C GLY A 66 -3.71 -10.12 11.96
N GLY A 67 -2.62 -9.95 12.70
CA GLY A 67 -1.41 -10.79 12.61
C GLY A 67 -0.33 -10.24 11.67
N ALA A 68 -0.62 -9.21 10.87
CA ALA A 68 0.36 -8.61 9.96
C ALA A 68 1.15 -7.45 10.59
N GLY A 69 0.70 -6.91 11.73
CA GLY A 69 1.23 -5.66 12.29
C GLY A 69 0.94 -4.43 11.42
N ASP A 70 1.31 -3.25 11.91
CA ASP A 70 0.98 -1.98 11.27
C ASP A 70 2.13 -1.45 10.41
N SER A 71 2.03 -1.64 9.09
CA SER A 71 2.99 -1.08 8.12
C SER A 71 2.43 0.09 7.31
N LEU A 72 1.18 0.52 7.53
CA LEU A 72 0.55 1.58 6.75
C LEU A 72 0.39 2.89 7.52
N SER A 73 0.25 2.88 8.84
CA SER A 73 0.06 4.13 9.60
C SER A 73 1.22 5.12 9.45
N ALA A 74 2.44 4.63 9.22
CA ALA A 74 3.61 5.48 8.94
C ALA A 74 3.54 6.22 7.59
N HIS A 75 2.64 5.80 6.70
CA HIS A 75 2.34 6.44 5.42
C HIS A 75 1.16 7.43 5.52
N ASN A 76 0.49 7.53 6.68
CA ASN A 76 -0.59 8.47 6.88
C ASN A 76 -0.11 9.92 6.65
N GLY A 77 -0.90 10.72 5.93
CA GLY A 77 -0.58 12.11 5.58
C GLY A 77 0.38 12.29 4.40
N GLN A 78 0.95 11.20 3.87
CA GLN A 78 1.85 11.26 2.71
C GLN A 78 1.10 11.37 1.39
N LYS A 79 1.72 11.99 0.40
CA LYS A 79 1.22 12.08 -0.97
C LYS A 79 1.60 10.82 -1.75
N PHE A 80 0.85 10.53 -2.82
CA PHE A 80 1.15 9.39 -3.67
C PHE A 80 2.29 9.71 -4.63
N SER A 81 3.36 8.92 -4.61
CA SER A 81 4.55 9.12 -5.44
C SER A 81 4.69 8.00 -6.48
N THR A 82 5.13 8.39 -7.67
CA THR A 82 5.53 7.50 -8.78
C THR A 82 6.94 7.87 -9.24
N PHE A 83 7.56 7.03 -10.07
CA PHE A 83 8.94 7.27 -10.53
C PHE A 83 9.11 8.61 -11.29
N ASP A 84 8.05 9.11 -11.91
CA ASP A 84 8.00 10.37 -12.68
C ASP A 84 7.39 11.55 -11.91
N LYS A 85 6.80 11.30 -10.74
CA LYS A 85 6.21 12.32 -9.88
C LYS A 85 6.59 12.07 -8.42
N ASP A 86 7.70 12.68 -8.04
CA ASP A 86 8.24 12.60 -6.69
C ASP A 86 7.50 13.55 -5.75
N GLN A 87 6.82 12.98 -4.76
CA GLN A 87 6.07 13.71 -3.73
C GLN A 87 6.31 13.13 -2.34
N ASP A 88 7.38 12.36 -2.17
CA ASP A 88 7.70 11.72 -0.89
C ASP A 88 8.48 12.68 0.03
N SER A 89 8.81 12.22 1.24
CA SER A 89 9.51 13.03 2.25
C SER A 89 11.01 12.75 2.28
N SER A 90 11.52 11.95 1.35
CA SER A 90 12.94 11.64 1.24
C SER A 90 13.69 12.73 0.48
N SER A 91 15.02 12.72 0.63
CA SER A 91 15.90 13.52 -0.23
C SER A 91 16.16 12.87 -1.59
N GLY A 92 15.84 11.58 -1.73
CA GLY A 92 15.86 10.85 -2.99
C GLY A 92 14.45 10.54 -3.48
N ASN A 93 14.34 9.75 -4.54
CA ASN A 93 13.05 9.34 -5.09
C ASN A 93 12.74 7.90 -4.67
N CYS A 94 11.86 7.71 -3.68
CA CYS A 94 11.55 6.39 -3.14
C CYS A 94 10.93 5.48 -4.20
N ALA A 95 10.09 6.01 -5.08
CA ALA A 95 9.45 5.23 -6.14
C ALA A 95 10.47 4.65 -7.15
N LYS A 96 11.56 5.40 -7.44
CA LYS A 96 12.67 4.90 -8.27
C LYS A 96 13.56 3.91 -7.52
N LEU A 97 13.82 4.13 -6.23
CA LEU A 97 14.69 3.27 -5.43
C LEU A 97 14.05 1.91 -5.14
N TYR A 98 12.75 1.90 -4.84
CA TYR A 98 12.00 0.71 -4.40
C TYR A 98 11.05 0.16 -5.47
N LEU A 99 11.17 0.65 -6.70
CA LEU A 99 10.48 0.17 -7.92
C LEU A 99 8.97 -0.06 -7.73
N GLY A 100 8.30 0.93 -7.14
CA GLY A 100 6.87 0.87 -6.90
C GLY A 100 6.20 2.24 -7.00
N ALA A 101 4.94 2.28 -6.60
CA ALA A 101 4.15 3.50 -6.52
C ALA A 101 3.31 3.46 -5.26
N PHE A 102 3.54 4.38 -4.34
CA PHE A 102 2.87 4.35 -3.04
C PHE A 102 2.87 5.71 -2.36
N TRP A 103 2.20 5.79 -1.21
CA TRP A 103 2.26 6.95 -0.31
C TRP A 103 3.59 6.98 0.47
N TYR A 104 4.71 7.05 -0.25
CA TYR A 104 6.04 6.97 0.34
C TYR A 104 6.31 8.11 1.35
N ASN A 105 6.97 7.77 2.45
CA ASN A 105 7.49 8.70 3.45
C ASN A 105 9.00 8.86 3.22
N ASN A 106 9.85 8.28 4.09
CA ASN A 106 11.29 8.19 3.90
C ASN A 106 11.83 6.81 4.33
N CYS A 107 11.62 5.73 3.56
CA CYS A 107 10.80 5.65 2.34
C CYS A 107 9.51 4.86 2.56
N HIS A 108 9.57 3.65 3.10
CA HIS A 108 8.36 2.86 3.35
C HIS A 108 8.47 1.86 4.48
N HIS A 109 7.30 1.45 4.98
CA HIS A 109 7.09 0.22 5.74
C HIS A 109 6.21 -0.79 4.95
N ALA A 110 5.45 -0.32 3.96
CA ALA A 110 4.71 -1.16 3.02
C ALA A 110 5.04 -0.77 1.57
N ASN A 111 5.22 -1.76 0.71
CA ASN A 111 5.43 -1.57 -0.73
C ASN A 111 4.52 -2.52 -1.53
N PRO A 112 3.18 -2.41 -1.41
CA PRO A 112 2.25 -3.37 -2.02
C PRO A 112 2.25 -3.34 -3.56
N ASN A 113 2.78 -2.26 -4.15
CA ASN A 113 2.90 -2.07 -5.59
C ASN A 113 4.35 -2.21 -6.08
N GLY A 114 5.21 -2.86 -5.29
CA GLY A 114 6.58 -3.18 -5.66
C GLY A 114 6.67 -4.34 -6.66
N VAL A 115 7.89 -4.76 -6.95
CA VAL A 115 8.16 -5.86 -7.89
C VAL A 115 7.69 -7.17 -7.31
N TYR A 116 6.83 -7.90 -8.03
CA TYR A 116 6.42 -9.23 -7.61
C TYR A 116 7.60 -10.21 -7.67
N ARG A 117 8.03 -10.67 -6.49
CA ARG A 117 9.12 -11.65 -6.30
C ARG A 117 8.60 -12.88 -5.54
N TRP A 118 9.34 -13.97 -5.65
CA TRP A 118 8.93 -15.29 -5.17
C TRP A 118 9.37 -15.56 -3.71
N GLY A 119 8.96 -14.71 -2.78
CA GLY A 119 9.25 -14.89 -1.35
C GLY A 119 10.55 -14.22 -0.90
N ALA A 120 11.31 -14.93 -0.08
CA ALA A 120 12.54 -14.43 0.55
C ALA A 120 13.68 -14.30 -0.44
N ASP A 121 14.34 -13.14 -0.47
CA ASP A 121 15.64 -12.99 -1.12
C ASP A 121 16.35 -11.75 -0.54
N GLY A 122 17.37 -12.04 0.27
CA GLY A 122 18.17 -11.05 1.02
C GLY A 122 19.22 -10.32 0.20
N THR A 123 19.28 -10.52 -1.12
CA THR A 123 20.18 -9.74 -2.00
C THR A 123 19.54 -8.43 -2.47
N ILE A 124 18.21 -8.32 -2.37
CA ILE A 124 17.45 -7.16 -2.80
C ILE A 124 16.51 -6.72 -1.66
N HIS A 125 16.74 -5.50 -1.18
CA HIS A 125 16.05 -4.92 -0.04
C HIS A 125 14.98 -3.90 -0.47
N GLY A 126 13.75 -4.03 0.04
CA GLY A 126 12.72 -3.00 -0.05
C GLY A 126 11.90 -2.96 -1.36
N VAL A 127 12.30 -3.74 -2.37
CA VAL A 127 11.79 -3.62 -3.74
C VAL A 127 10.56 -4.50 -3.99
N GLY A 128 10.31 -5.50 -3.13
CA GLY A 128 9.27 -6.50 -3.32
C GLY A 128 7.85 -6.02 -2.99
N VAL A 129 6.88 -6.92 -3.14
CA VAL A 129 5.53 -6.74 -2.58
C VAL A 129 5.60 -6.96 -1.07
N GLU A 130 5.77 -5.88 -0.32
CA GLU A 130 6.25 -5.97 1.07
C GLU A 130 5.30 -5.41 2.11
N TRP A 131 5.33 -6.04 3.29
CA TRP A 131 4.72 -5.57 4.52
C TRP A 131 5.70 -5.78 5.69
N SER A 132 6.46 -4.74 6.03
CA SER A 132 7.66 -4.87 6.85
C SER A 132 7.40 -5.45 8.24
N ARG A 133 6.24 -5.12 8.83
CA ARG A 133 5.88 -5.63 10.17
C ARG A 133 5.54 -7.12 10.19
N TRP A 134 5.28 -7.74 9.04
CA TRP A 134 4.97 -9.16 8.97
C TRP A 134 6.17 -10.01 8.51
N LYS A 135 6.78 -9.64 7.38
CA LYS A 135 7.85 -10.45 6.74
C LYS A 135 9.16 -9.70 6.51
N GLY A 136 9.27 -8.46 7.01
CA GLY A 136 10.46 -7.62 6.78
C GLY A 136 10.50 -7.03 5.37
N PHE A 137 11.70 -6.58 4.98
CA PHE A 137 11.97 -5.90 3.70
C PHE A 137 12.66 -6.80 2.66
N ASP A 138 12.94 -8.05 3.02
CA ASP A 138 13.66 -8.99 2.16
C ASP A 138 12.75 -10.16 1.75
N TYR A 139 11.43 -9.97 1.82
CA TYR A 139 10.42 -10.97 1.49
C TYR A 139 9.26 -10.35 0.71
N SER A 140 9.05 -10.81 -0.53
CA SER A 140 7.88 -10.45 -1.32
C SER A 140 6.74 -11.43 -1.09
N LEU A 141 5.56 -10.90 -0.77
CA LEU A 141 4.35 -11.66 -0.52
C LEU A 141 3.83 -12.35 -1.78
N LYS A 142 3.20 -13.51 -1.60
CA LYS A 142 2.54 -14.26 -2.67
C LYS A 142 1.25 -13.57 -3.11
N THR A 143 0.48 -13.06 -2.17
CA THR A 143 -0.69 -12.24 -2.48
C THR A 143 -0.78 -11.07 -1.52
N ILE A 144 -1.27 -9.94 -2.05
CA ILE A 144 -1.74 -8.80 -1.26
C ILE A 144 -2.99 -8.24 -1.94
N SER A 145 -4.01 -7.90 -1.15
CA SER A 145 -5.20 -7.23 -1.66
C SER A 145 -5.64 -6.14 -0.69
N MET A 146 -5.81 -4.93 -1.22
CA MET A 146 -6.34 -3.79 -0.47
C MET A 146 -7.80 -3.58 -0.86
N LYS A 147 -8.71 -3.74 0.10
CA LYS A 147 -10.16 -3.73 -0.11
C LYS A 147 -10.82 -2.74 0.83
N ILE A 148 -11.78 -1.97 0.31
CA ILE A 148 -12.52 -0.99 1.11
C ILE A 148 -13.99 -1.36 1.22
N ARG A 149 -14.59 -1.08 2.38
CA ARG A 149 -16.04 -1.25 2.63
C ARG A 149 -16.59 0.00 3.34
N PRO A 150 -17.81 0.47 2.99
CA PRO A 150 -18.43 1.57 3.74
C PRO A 150 -18.63 1.19 5.21
N VAL A 151 -18.32 2.11 6.13
CA VAL A 151 -18.75 1.98 7.53
C VAL A 151 -20.17 2.55 7.66
N GLN A 152 -21.02 1.86 8.43
CA GLN A 152 -22.39 2.32 8.73
C GLN A 152 -22.37 3.49 9.69
#